data_AF-A0A3C0XI01-F1
#
_entry.id   AF-A0A3C0XI01-F1
#
_cell.length_a   1.000
_cell.length_b   1.000
_cell.length_c   1.000
_cell.angle_alpha   90.00
_cell.angle_beta   90.00
_cell.angle_gamma   90.00
#
_symmetry.space_group_name_H-M   'P 1'
#
loop_
_entity.id
_entity.type
_entity.pdbx_description
1 polymer ?
#
loop_
_entity_poly.entity_id
_entity_poly.type
_entity_poly.pdbx_seq_one_letter_code
_entity_poly.pdbx_strand_id
1 'polypeptide(L)'
;MSAPAIHVAEYVILAFVCAGVAYVQRDQLGVLFWVLLVAPDLGLIVAPALGPMPGGGLLPPRAVPIYNAFHTITVPVLLWVAAFVAGVTPWPLLGWFIHISADRALGFGLRGPDGGQALI
;
A
#
# COMPACT_ATOMS: atom_id res chain seq x y z
N MET A 1 2.66 7.16 25.49
CA MET A 1 2.87 7.32 24.04
C MET A 1 1.62 7.94 23.44
N SER A 2 1.75 8.83 22.45
CA SER A 2 0.58 9.40 21.75
C SER A 2 -0.01 8.37 20.77
N ALA A 3 -1.28 8.52 20.41
CA ALA A 3 -1.91 7.63 19.43
C ALA A 3 -1.17 7.58 18.08
N PRO A 4 -0.70 8.71 17.50
CA PRO A 4 0.11 8.68 16.28
C PRO A 4 1.44 7.93 16.44
N ALA A 5 2.08 8.04 17.61
CA ALA A 5 3.33 7.32 17.87
C ALA A 5 3.10 5.79 17.95
N ILE A 6 1.97 5.36 18.52
CA ILE A 6 1.58 3.94 18.55
C ILE A 6 1.32 3.45 17.13
N HIS A 7 0.50 4.18 16.36
CA HIS A 7 0.18 3.84 14.98
C HIS A 7 1.45 3.67 14.12
N VAL A 8 2.36 4.65 14.17
CA VAL A 8 3.64 4.57 13.44
C VAL A 8 4.43 3.34 13.90
N ALA A 9 4.54 3.08 15.20
CA ALA A 9 5.26 1.93 15.72
C ALA A 9 4.66 0.60 15.25
N GLU A 10 3.33 0.47 15.26
CA GLU A 10 2.61 -0.72 14.77
C GLU A 10 2.92 -1.00 13.30
N TYR A 11 2.90 0.04 12.46
CA TYR A 11 3.18 -0.10 11.03
C TYR A 11 4.66 -0.30 10.71
N VAL A 12 5.57 0.27 11.49
CA VAL A 12 7.01 -0.05 11.42
C VAL A 12 7.21 -1.55 11.71
N ILE A 13 6.62 -2.05 12.80
CA ILE A 13 6.70 -3.47 13.16
C ILE A 13 6.12 -4.33 12.04
N LEU A 14 4.94 -3.96 11.51
CA LEU A 14 4.31 -4.70 10.42
C LEU A 14 5.17 -4.73 9.16
N ALA A 15 5.76 -3.61 8.76
CA ALA A 15 6.66 -3.52 7.62
C ALA A 15 7.87 -4.45 7.78
N PHE A 16 8.51 -4.44 8.96
CA PHE A 16 9.63 -5.33 9.26
C PHE A 16 9.23 -6.81 9.31
N VAL A 17 8.06 -7.13 9.86
CA VAL A 17 7.53 -8.50 9.86
C VAL A 17 7.30 -8.98 8.42
N CYS A 18 6.62 -8.19 7.59
CA CYS A 18 6.38 -8.54 6.20
C CYS A 18 7.70 -8.68 5.41
N ALA A 19 8.66 -7.79 5.63
CA ALA A 19 9.99 -7.88 5.01
C ALA A 19 10.76 -9.12 5.48
N GLY A 20 10.69 -9.46 6.77
CA GLY A 20 11.29 -10.68 7.32
C GLY A 20 10.69 -11.95 6.72
N VAL A 21 9.36 -12.01 6.59
CA VAL A 21 8.68 -13.12 5.92
C VAL A 21 9.07 -13.18 4.44
N ALA A 22 9.15 -12.04 3.76
CA ALA A 22 9.58 -11.98 2.36
C ALA A 22 11.02 -12.51 2.20
N TYR A 23 11.92 -12.15 3.11
CA TYR A 23 13.29 -12.66 3.13
C TYR A 23 13.36 -14.19 3.31
N VAL A 24 12.53 -14.74 4.20
CA VAL A 24 12.41 -16.20 4.41
C VAL A 24 11.84 -16.88 3.16
N GLN A 25 10.88 -16.24 2.48
CA GLN A 25 10.20 -16.77 1.29
C GLN A 25 10.82 -16.30 -0.04
N ARG A 26 12.05 -15.78 -0.02
CA ARG A 26 12.69 -15.09 -1.17
C ARG A 26 12.69 -15.89 -2.46
N ASP A 27 12.77 -17.21 -2.37
CA ASP A 27 12.79 -18.12 -3.53
C ASP A 27 11.42 -18.20 -4.25
N GLN A 28 10.36 -17.69 -3.63
CA GLN A 28 8.98 -17.70 -4.17
C GLN A 28 8.49 -16.31 -4.63
N LEU A 29 9.29 -15.26 -4.48
CA LEU A 29 8.86 -13.87 -4.72
C LEU A 29 8.86 -13.50 -6.21
N GLY A 30 9.98 -13.76 -6.89
CA GLY A 30 10.18 -13.40 -8.29
C GLY A 30 9.99 -11.91 -8.60
N VAL A 31 9.78 -11.60 -9.89
CA VAL A 31 9.57 -10.22 -10.36
C VAL A 31 8.24 -9.64 -9.87
N LEU A 32 7.21 -10.49 -9.71
CA LEU A 32 5.88 -10.04 -9.31
C LEU A 32 5.90 -9.35 -7.93
N PHE A 33 6.72 -9.81 -6.99
CA PHE A 33 6.91 -9.13 -5.71
C PHE A 33 7.34 -7.67 -5.88
N TRP A 34 8.36 -7.43 -6.72
CA TRP A 34 8.88 -6.09 -6.95
C TRP A 34 7.86 -5.21 -7.69
N VAL A 35 7.13 -5.79 -8.64
CA VAL A 35 6.01 -5.08 -9.29
C VAL A 35 4.97 -4.66 -8.25
N LEU A 36 4.53 -5.58 -7.40
CA LEU A 36 3.50 -5.33 -6.39
C LEU A 36 3.99 -4.42 -5.26
N LEU A 37 5.30 -4.36 -5.01
CA LEU A 37 5.91 -3.42 -4.09
C LEU A 37 5.78 -1.98 -4.58
N VAL A 38 5.92 -1.72 -5.88
CA VAL A 38 5.87 -0.34 -6.41
C VAL A 38 4.52 0.00 -7.06
N ALA A 39 3.70 -1.01 -7.37
CA ALA A 39 2.42 -0.87 -8.07
C ALA A 39 1.45 0.14 -7.45
N PRO A 40 1.30 0.25 -6.10
CA PRO A 40 0.34 1.19 -5.53
C PRO A 40 0.57 2.64 -5.97
N ASP A 41 1.84 3.03 -6.12
CA ASP A 41 2.23 4.38 -6.53
C ASP A 41 2.29 4.59 -8.04
N LEU A 42 2.27 3.53 -8.84
CA LEU A 42 2.09 3.69 -10.30
C LEU A 42 0.76 4.38 -10.63
N GLY A 43 -0.23 4.29 -9.75
CA GLY A 43 -1.47 5.07 -9.82
C GLY A 43 -1.26 6.59 -9.81
N LEU A 44 -0.15 7.08 -9.23
CA LEU A 44 0.19 8.50 -9.25
C LEU A 44 0.67 8.97 -10.62
N ILE A 45 1.18 8.07 -11.47
CA ILE A 45 1.57 8.40 -12.86
C ILE A 45 0.33 8.71 -13.69
N VAL A 46 -0.79 8.02 -13.44
CA VAL A 46 -2.07 8.25 -14.13
C VAL A 46 -2.91 9.36 -13.48
N ALA A 47 -2.60 9.79 -12.25
CA ALA A 47 -3.36 10.83 -11.56
C ALA A 47 -3.49 12.16 -12.34
N PRO A 48 -2.45 12.68 -13.04
CA PRO A 48 -2.58 13.87 -13.88
C PRO A 48 -3.58 13.72 -15.04
N ALA A 49 -3.81 12.50 -15.52
CA ALA A 49 -4.83 12.24 -16.55
C ALA A 49 -6.27 12.34 -15.99
N LEU A 50 -6.44 12.33 -14.67
CA LEU A 50 -7.73 12.38 -13.97
C LEU A 50 -8.08 13.80 -13.50
N GLY A 51 -7.15 14.76 -13.64
CA GLY A 51 -7.36 16.17 -13.36
C GLY A 51 -6.07 16.92 -13.04
N PRO A 52 -6.10 18.26 -13.02
CA PRO A 52 -4.96 19.07 -12.62
C PRO A 52 -4.59 18.79 -11.17
N MET A 53 -3.29 18.68 -10.90
CA MET A 53 -2.76 18.52 -9.53
C MET A 53 -2.99 19.83 -8.76
N PRO A 54 -3.75 19.82 -7.64
CA PRO A 54 -4.05 21.04 -6.89
C PRO A 54 -2.83 21.69 -6.19
N GLY A 55 -1.69 21.00 -6.15
CA GLY A 55 -0.49 21.41 -5.42
C GLY A 55 -0.53 20.99 -3.94
N GLY A 56 0.54 21.27 -3.20
CA GLY A 56 0.59 21.04 -1.74
C GLY A 56 0.46 19.58 -1.29
N GLY A 57 0.78 18.60 -2.15
CA GLY A 57 0.63 17.18 -1.85
C GLY A 57 -0.81 16.65 -1.93
N LEU A 58 -1.76 17.48 -2.40
CA LEU A 58 -3.13 17.08 -2.68
C LEU A 58 -3.23 16.29 -3.98
N LEU A 59 -4.12 15.31 -3.97
CA LEU A 59 -4.46 14.52 -5.15
C LEU A 59 -5.70 15.12 -5.85
N PRO A 60 -5.83 15.05 -7.19
CA PRO A 60 -7.08 15.38 -7.86
C PRO A 60 -8.22 14.56 -7.26
N PRO A 61 -9.38 15.14 -6.91
CA PRO A 61 -10.48 14.40 -6.26
C PRO A 61 -10.92 13.14 -7.02
N ARG A 62 -10.80 13.13 -8.35
CA ARG A 62 -11.11 11.98 -9.20
C ARG A 62 -10.11 10.82 -9.10
N ALA A 63 -8.88 11.08 -8.67
CA ALA A 63 -7.86 10.07 -8.46
C ALA A 63 -7.91 9.45 -7.05
N VAL A 64 -8.62 10.09 -6.10
CA VAL A 64 -8.77 9.60 -4.71
C VAL A 64 -9.30 8.17 -4.63
N PRO A 65 -10.39 7.77 -5.33
CA PRO A 65 -10.90 6.41 -5.23
C PRO A 65 -9.88 5.37 -5.71
N ILE A 66 -9.13 5.70 -6.77
CA ILE A 66 -8.11 4.81 -7.33
C ILE A 66 -6.96 4.70 -6.33
N TYR A 67 -6.43 5.82 -5.84
CA TYR A 67 -5.38 5.82 -4.82
C TYR A 67 -5.79 4.98 -3.61
N ASN A 68 -6.98 5.21 -3.06
CA ASN A 68 -7.46 4.48 -1.88
C ASN A 68 -7.67 2.99 -2.15
N ALA A 69 -8.10 2.60 -3.35
CA ALA A 69 -8.22 1.19 -3.74
C ALA A 69 -6.86 0.48 -3.75
N PHE A 70 -5.78 1.18 -4.13
CA PHE A 70 -4.43 0.63 -4.12
C PHE A 70 -3.74 0.71 -2.74
N HIS A 71 -4.17 1.63 -1.87
CA HIS A 71 -3.55 1.86 -0.56
C HIS A 71 -4.37 1.32 0.62
N THR A 72 -5.51 0.67 0.36
CA THR A 72 -6.23 -0.11 1.36
C THR A 72 -5.64 -1.51 1.48
N ILE A 73 -5.54 -2.01 2.71
CA ILE A 73 -5.09 -3.37 2.99
C ILE A 73 -6.10 -4.42 2.54
N THR A 74 -7.37 -4.04 2.35
CA THR A 74 -8.45 -4.97 1.98
C THR A 74 -8.16 -5.68 0.67
N VAL A 75 -7.67 -4.98 -0.36
CA VAL A 75 -7.40 -5.55 -1.68
C VAL A 75 -6.33 -6.65 -1.63
N PRO A 76 -5.10 -6.41 -1.13
CA PRO A 76 -4.10 -7.45 -1.05
C PRO A 76 -4.50 -8.60 -0.13
N VAL A 77 -5.30 -8.37 0.93
CA VAL A 77 -5.86 -9.46 1.76
C VAL A 77 -6.80 -10.35 0.96
N LEU A 78 -7.75 -9.77 0.21
CA LEU A 78 -8.68 -10.56 -0.60
C LEU A 78 -7.94 -11.36 -1.69
N LEU A 79 -6.94 -10.75 -2.33
CA LEU A 79 -6.10 -11.44 -3.31
C LEU A 79 -5.28 -12.58 -2.67
N TRP A 80 -4.79 -12.38 -1.44
CA TRP A 80 -4.08 -13.43 -0.70
C TRP A 80 -4.98 -14.63 -0.44
N VAL A 81 -6.19 -14.38 0.06
CA VAL A 81 -7.18 -15.44 0.32
C VAL A 81 -7.56 -16.15 -0.97
N ALA A 82 -7.79 -15.41 -2.05
CA ALA A 82 -8.11 -15.99 -3.35
C ALA A 82 -6.98 -16.86 -3.91
N ALA A 83 -5.73 -16.39 -3.83
CA ALA A 83 -4.55 -17.17 -4.23
C ALA A 83 -4.43 -18.47 -3.43
N PHE A 84 -4.61 -18.38 -2.10
CA PHE A 84 -4.59 -19.54 -1.21
C PHE A 84 -5.68 -20.57 -1.58
N VAL A 85 -6.92 -20.12 -1.79
CA VAL A 85 -8.05 -21.00 -2.21
C VAL A 85 -7.77 -21.65 -3.58
N ALA A 86 -7.11 -20.92 -4.48
CA ALA A 86 -6.74 -21.42 -5.80
C ALA A 86 -5.49 -22.34 -5.80
N GLY A 87 -4.84 -22.57 -4.64
CA GLY A 87 -3.60 -23.32 -4.55
C GLY A 87 -2.39 -22.61 -5.18
N VAL A 88 -2.47 -21.30 -5.37
CA VAL A 88 -1.41 -20.45 -5.91
C VAL A 88 -0.64 -19.80 -4.77
N THR A 89 0.68 -19.70 -4.93
CA THR A 89 1.56 -19.08 -3.93
C THR A 89 1.25 -17.59 -3.75
N PRO A 90 0.89 -17.11 -2.54
CA PRO A 90 0.50 -15.72 -2.33
C PRO A 90 1.68 -14.79 -2.00
N TRP A 91 2.89 -15.34 -1.77
CA TRP A 91 4.03 -14.59 -1.23
C TRP A 91 4.42 -13.31 -1.99
N PRO A 92 4.28 -13.21 -3.32
CA PRO A 92 4.54 -11.94 -4.02
C PRO A 92 3.70 -10.76 -3.51
N LEU A 93 2.50 -11.00 -2.96
CA LEU A 93 1.65 -9.96 -2.37
C LEU A 93 2.28 -9.28 -1.15
N LEU A 94 3.32 -9.88 -0.54
CA LEU A 94 4.09 -9.23 0.53
C LEU A 94 4.68 -7.90 0.07
N GLY A 95 5.00 -7.73 -1.22
CA GLY A 95 5.46 -6.45 -1.74
C GLY A 95 4.41 -5.35 -1.51
N TRP A 96 3.15 -5.65 -1.81
CA TRP A 96 2.04 -4.71 -1.61
C TRP A 96 1.82 -4.41 -0.12
N PHE A 97 1.85 -5.42 0.74
CA PHE A 97 1.74 -5.21 2.20
C PHE A 97 2.89 -4.34 2.74
N ILE A 98 4.12 -4.58 2.29
CA ILE A 98 5.29 -3.78 2.66
C ILE A 98 5.07 -2.32 2.24
N HIS A 99 4.65 -2.06 1.00
CA HIS A 99 4.38 -0.69 0.54
C HIS A 99 3.38 0.04 1.44
N ILE A 100 2.20 -0.55 1.66
CA ILE A 100 1.16 0.06 2.49
C ILE A 100 1.66 0.29 3.91
N SER A 101 2.35 -0.69 4.52
CA SER A 101 2.85 -0.54 5.88
C SER A 101 3.96 0.50 6.01
N ALA A 102 4.86 0.58 5.02
CA ALA A 102 5.89 1.61 4.96
C ALA A 102 5.27 3.02 4.84
N ASP A 103 4.26 3.17 4.00
CA ASP A 103 3.51 4.43 3.88
C ASP A 103 2.94 4.88 5.22
N ARG A 104 2.23 3.99 5.92
CA ARG A 104 1.65 4.32 7.25
C ARG A 104 2.72 4.64 8.28
N ALA A 105 3.83 3.90 8.28
CA ALA A 105 4.98 4.18 9.15
C ALA A 105 5.60 5.56 8.88
N LEU A 106 5.55 6.05 7.63
CA LEU A 106 6.04 7.37 7.23
C LEU A 106 4.98 8.48 7.37
N GLY A 107 3.77 8.15 7.84
CA GLY A 107 2.68 9.11 8.02
C GLY A 107 1.83 9.35 6.77
N PHE A 108 1.96 8.52 5.73
CA PHE A 108 1.09 8.54 4.56
C PHE A 108 -0.13 7.64 4.76
N GLY A 109 -1.30 8.24 4.62
CA GLY A 109 -2.59 7.64 4.88
C GLY A 109 -3.44 7.42 3.64
N LEU A 110 -4.71 7.07 3.87
CA LEU A 110 -5.73 7.17 2.83
C LEU A 110 -6.13 8.62 2.59
N ARG A 111 -6.62 8.90 1.38
CA ARG A 111 -7.00 10.24 0.95
C ARG A 111 -8.46 10.56 1.23
N GLY A 112 -8.69 11.82 1.64
CA GLY A 112 -10.02 12.40 1.79
C GLY A 112 -10.62 12.85 0.46
N PRO A 113 -11.92 13.22 0.44
CA PRO A 113 -12.59 13.71 -0.77
C PRO A 113 -11.95 14.95 -1.39
N ASP A 114 -11.22 15.73 -0.59
CA ASP A 114 -10.46 16.91 -1.00
C ASP A 114 -9.06 16.57 -1.58
N GLY A 115 -8.66 15.29 -1.57
CA GLY A 115 -7.35 14.84 -2.00
C GLY A 115 -6.26 14.92 -0.92
N GLY A 116 -6.59 15.42 0.27
CA GLY A 116 -5.71 15.48 1.43
C GLY A 116 -5.55 14.13 2.12
N GLN A 117 -4.64 14.05 3.09
CA GLN A 117 -4.52 12.87 3.96
C GLN A 117 -5.67 12.88 4.98
N ALA A 118 -6.46 11.82 5.04
CA ALA A 118 -7.66 11.74 5.89
C ALA A 118 -7.56 10.70 7.01
N LEU A 119 -6.83 9.61 6.80
CA LEU A 119 -6.64 8.55 7.79
C LEU A 119 -5.17 8.19 7.88
N ILE A 120 -4.51 8.70 8.92
CA ILE A 120 -3.22 8.23 9.42
C ILE A 120 -3.55 7.33 10.61
#